data_AF-A0A6L4Z7C2-F1
#
_entry.id   AF-A0A6L4Z7C2-F1
#
_cell.length_a   1.000
_cell.length_b   1.000
_cell.length_c   1.000
_cell.angle_alpha   90.00
_cell.angle_beta   90.00
_cell.angle_gamma   90.00
#
_symmetry.space_group_name_H-M   'P 1'
#
loop_
_entity.id
_entity.type
_entity.pdbx_description
1 polymer ?
#
loop_
_entity_poly.entity_id
_entity_poly.type
_entity_poly.pdbx_seq_one_letter_code
_entity_poly.pdbx_strand_id
1 'polypeptide(L)'
;MKITKALITAAGPDQRKLPLQTLIDRDRTQITVLEILINVIKTAGIDDIGIVIQAEDEKSFKQVLEHNSYSSVRFIHQNKKPGYGRGIKEKPV
;
A
#
# COMPACT_ATOMS: atom_id res chain seq x y z
N MET A 1 -18.52 -14.81 -5.81
CA MET A 1 -18.18 -13.45 -5.33
C MET A 1 -17.12 -12.86 -6.27
N LYS A 2 -17.26 -11.60 -6.68
CA LYS A 2 -16.21 -10.89 -7.43
C LYS A 2 -15.42 -10.05 -6.43
N ILE A 3 -14.15 -10.39 -6.19
CA ILE A 3 -13.26 -9.59 -5.33
C ILE A 3 -12.81 -8.41 -6.18
N THR A 4 -13.17 -7.20 -5.77
CA THR A 4 -12.93 -5.96 -6.55
C THR A 4 -12.04 -4.96 -5.83
N LYS A 5 -11.72 -5.22 -4.55
CA LYS A 5 -10.95 -4.30 -3.70
C LYS A 5 -9.87 -5.04 -2.93
N ALA A 6 -8.73 -4.37 -2.73
CA ALA A 6 -7.65 -4.85 -1.89
C ALA A 6 -7.24 -3.78 -0.87
N LEU A 7 -6.72 -4.23 0.27
CA LEU A 7 -6.24 -3.37 1.35
C LEU A 7 -4.82 -3.79 1.73
N ILE A 8 -3.89 -2.84 1.70
CA ILE A 8 -2.54 -2.99 2.24
C ILE A 8 -2.48 -2.27 3.58
N THR A 9 -2.12 -2.97 4.66
CA THR A 9 -1.98 -2.36 5.98
C THR A 9 -0.51 -2.09 6.29
N ALA A 10 -0.15 -0.82 6.46
CA ALA A 10 1.22 -0.38 6.71
C ALA A 10 1.34 0.67 7.83
N ALA A 11 0.27 1.00 8.55
CA ALA A 11 0.28 2.00 9.62
C ALA A 11 0.89 1.50 10.95
N GLY A 12 1.13 0.20 11.10
CA GLY A 12 1.73 -0.37 12.32
C GLY A 12 3.21 -0.01 12.44
N PRO A 13 3.74 0.25 13.64
CA PRO A 13 5.12 0.73 13.84
C PRO A 13 6.18 -0.16 13.17
N ASP A 14 6.01 -1.49 13.23
CA ASP A 14 6.94 -2.44 12.59
C ASP A 14 6.68 -2.64 11.09
N GLN A 15 5.59 -2.08 10.58
CA GLN A 15 5.13 -2.21 9.19
C GLN A 15 5.34 -0.95 8.36
N ARG A 16 5.51 0.24 8.98
CA ARG A 16 5.63 1.53 8.27
C ARG A 16 6.74 1.56 7.22
N LYS A 17 7.88 0.95 7.55
CA LYS A 17 9.07 0.95 6.68
C LYS A 17 9.09 -0.21 5.70
N LEU A 18 8.42 -1.32 6.00
CA LEU A 18 8.53 -2.56 5.24
C LEU A 18 8.10 -2.39 3.76
N PRO A 19 6.95 -1.74 3.43
CA PRO A 19 6.58 -1.48 2.04
C PRO A 19 7.55 -0.56 1.28
N LEU A 20 8.28 0.31 1.99
CA LEU A 20 9.21 1.25 1.38
C LEU A 20 10.61 0.65 1.18
N GLN A 21 10.86 -0.58 1.62
CA GLN A 21 12.14 -1.24 1.40
C GLN A 21 12.30 -1.61 -0.08
N THR A 22 13.48 -1.32 -0.62
CA THR A 22 13.88 -1.70 -1.98
C THR A 22 14.55 -3.07 -1.97
N LEU A 23 14.13 -3.93 -2.88
CA LEU A 23 14.68 -5.25 -3.16
C LEU A 23 15.24 -5.30 -4.58
N ILE A 24 16.02 -6.33 -4.88
CA ILE A 24 16.43 -6.66 -6.25
C ILE A 24 15.49 -7.75 -6.77
N ASP A 25 14.75 -7.45 -7.82
CA ASP A 25 13.87 -8.42 -8.49
C ASP A 25 14.68 -9.40 -9.36
N ARG A 26 14.03 -10.45 -9.87
CA ARG A 26 14.60 -11.47 -10.76
C ARG A 26 15.28 -10.86 -12.00
N ASP A 27 14.79 -9.71 -12.47
CA ASP A 27 15.29 -9.00 -13.63
C ASP A 27 16.45 -8.05 -13.29
N ARG A 28 17.01 -8.16 -12.06
CA ARG A 28 18.07 -7.32 -11.50
C ARG A 28 17.70 -5.83 -11.39
N THR A 29 16.42 -5.52 -11.40
CA THR A 29 15.89 -4.18 -11.20
C THR A 29 15.62 -3.94 -9.72
N GLN A 30 15.82 -2.68 -9.30
CA GLN A 30 15.38 -2.25 -7.97
C GLN A 30 13.86 -2.09 -7.98
N ILE A 31 13.19 -2.72 -7.03
CA ILE A 31 11.74 -2.62 -6.85
C ILE A 31 11.42 -2.55 -5.36
N THR A 32 10.49 -1.69 -4.98
CA THR A 32 10.02 -1.63 -3.60
C THR A 32 9.05 -2.76 -3.29
N VAL A 33 8.98 -3.15 -2.01
CA VAL A 33 7.98 -4.11 -1.53
C VAL A 33 6.56 -3.62 -1.85
N LEU A 34 6.30 -2.31 -1.78
CA LEU A 34 5.01 -1.72 -2.13
C LEU A 34 4.63 -1.97 -3.60
N GLU A 35 5.57 -1.76 -4.53
CA GLU A 35 5.35 -2.01 -5.96
C GLU A 35 5.08 -3.50 -6.22
N ILE A 36 5.81 -4.40 -5.56
CA ILE A 36 5.56 -5.84 -5.63
C ILE A 36 4.12 -6.17 -5.21
N LEU A 37 3.67 -5.65 -4.06
CA LEU A 37 2.33 -5.90 -3.54
C LEU A 37 1.25 -5.38 -4.50
N ILE A 38 1.42 -4.18 -5.04
CA ILE A 38 0.47 -3.60 -5.99
C ILE A 38 0.42 -4.42 -7.28
N ASN A 39 1.56 -4.88 -7.79
CA ASN A 39 1.62 -5.71 -8.98
C ASN A 39 0.88 -7.05 -8.76
N VAL A 40 1.08 -7.71 -7.62
CA VAL A 40 0.34 -8.94 -7.27
C VAL A 40 -1.17 -8.70 -7.24
N ILE A 41 -1.62 -7.59 -6.63
CA ILE A 41 -3.04 -7.22 -6.57
C ILE A 41 -3.61 -6.97 -7.97
N LYS A 42 -2.87 -6.25 -8.83
CA LYS A 42 -3.27 -6.01 -10.21
C LYS A 42 -3.32 -7.28 -11.06
N THR A 43 -2.35 -8.18 -10.91
CA THR A 43 -2.35 -9.48 -11.60
C THR A 43 -3.54 -10.35 -11.17
N ALA A 44 -4.05 -10.16 -9.95
CA ALA A 44 -5.29 -10.79 -9.49
C ALA A 44 -6.58 -10.14 -10.05
N GLY A 45 -6.47 -9.10 -10.88
CA GLY A 45 -7.59 -8.39 -11.49
C GLY A 45 -8.32 -7.44 -10.53
N ILE A 46 -7.64 -6.95 -9.49
CA ILE A 46 -8.19 -6.02 -8.50
C ILE A 46 -7.60 -4.63 -8.76
N ASP A 47 -8.44 -3.69 -9.18
CA ASP A 47 -8.01 -2.34 -9.50
C ASP A 47 -8.16 -1.36 -8.31
N ASP A 48 -9.10 -1.58 -7.40
CA ASP A 48 -9.38 -0.64 -6.30
C ASP A 48 -8.53 -0.97 -5.07
N ILE A 49 -7.44 -0.21 -4.86
CA ILE A 49 -6.43 -0.51 -3.83
C ILE A 49 -6.45 0.58 -2.76
N GLY A 50 -6.71 0.19 -1.50
CA GLY A 50 -6.52 1.04 -0.33
C GLY A 50 -5.20 0.73 0.37
N ILE A 51 -4.48 1.75 0.82
CA ILE A 51 -3.28 1.61 1.64
C ILE A 51 -3.48 2.36 2.95
N VAL A 52 -3.45 1.63 4.06
CA VAL A 52 -3.53 2.19 5.40
C VAL A 52 -2.14 2.59 5.87
N ILE A 53 -1.93 3.89 6.10
CA ILE A 53 -0.64 4.47 6.49
C ILE A 53 -0.82 5.43 7.68
N GLN A 54 0.27 5.82 8.32
CA GLN A 54 0.26 7.02 9.16
C GLN A 54 0.37 8.26 8.26
N ALA A 55 -0.29 9.36 8.63
CA ALA A 55 -0.32 10.56 7.80
C ALA A 55 1.08 11.12 7.49
N GLU A 56 2.02 10.93 8.42
CA GLU A 56 3.43 11.32 8.26
C GLU A 56 4.18 10.55 7.16
N ASP A 57 3.74 9.32 6.82
CA ASP A 57 4.42 8.48 5.82
C ASP A 57 3.87 8.71 4.39
N GLU A 58 2.78 9.45 4.23
CA GLU A 58 2.12 9.60 2.92
C GLU A 58 3.07 10.11 1.85
N LYS A 59 3.95 11.06 2.19
CA LYS A 59 4.91 11.61 1.25
C LYS A 59 5.86 10.53 0.72
N SER A 60 6.37 9.66 1.58
CA SER A 60 7.26 8.57 1.20
C SER A 60 6.54 7.53 0.35
N PHE A 61 5.29 7.21 0.66
CA PHE A 61 4.48 6.31 -0.17
C PHE A 61 4.15 6.91 -1.53
N LYS A 62 3.79 8.21 -1.60
CA LYS A 62 3.55 8.92 -2.85
C LYS A 62 4.78 8.91 -3.76
N GLN A 63 5.98 9.14 -3.23
CA GLN A 63 7.20 9.10 -4.02
C GLN A 63 7.44 7.75 -4.70
N VAL A 64 7.08 6.64 -4.05
CA VAL A 64 7.16 5.31 -4.67
C VAL A 64 6.10 5.15 -5.77
N LEU A 65 4.87 5.62 -5.53
CA LEU A 65 3.77 5.52 -6.50
C LEU A 65 3.87 6.52 -7.66
N GLU A 66 4.59 7.63 -7.52
CA GLU A 66 4.80 8.60 -8.60
C GLU A 66 5.71 8.05 -9.70
N HIS A 67 6.63 7.14 -9.35
CA HIS A 67 7.51 6.49 -10.31
C HIS A 67 6.78 5.49 -11.22
N ASN A 68 5.60 5.01 -10.82
CA ASN A 68 4.86 3.98 -11.55
C ASN A 68 3.38 4.36 -11.61
N SER A 69 2.80 4.47 -12.81
CA SER A 69 1.43 4.97 -13.03
C SER A 69 0.33 4.06 -12.43
N TYR A 70 0.17 4.09 -11.10
CA TYR A 70 -0.86 3.38 -10.34
C TYR A 70 -2.06 4.31 -10.10
N SER A 71 -2.92 4.48 -11.11
CA SER A 71 -4.02 5.46 -11.13
C SER A 71 -5.17 5.21 -10.14
N SER A 72 -5.20 4.09 -9.41
CA SER A 72 -6.35 3.65 -8.61
C SER A 72 -6.05 3.39 -7.13
N VAL A 73 -4.92 3.91 -6.63
CA VAL A 73 -4.51 3.75 -5.22
C VAL A 73 -5.05 4.88 -4.35
N ARG A 74 -5.61 4.54 -3.18
CA ARG A 74 -6.12 5.49 -2.20
C ARG A 74 -5.42 5.33 -0.85
N PHE A 75 -5.05 6.43 -0.22
CA PHE A 75 -4.48 6.42 1.13
C PHE A 75 -5.56 6.52 2.20
N ILE A 76 -5.39 5.76 3.28
CA ILE A 76 -6.27 5.77 4.45
C ILE A 76 -5.38 6.06 5.67
N HIS A 77 -5.61 7.19 6.34
CA HIS A 77 -4.77 7.60 7.48
C HIS A 77 -5.24 6.99 8.80
N GLN A 78 -4.32 6.33 9.50
CA GLN A 78 -4.55 5.76 10.81
C GLN A 78 -3.55 6.27 11.85
N ASN A 79 -3.95 7.30 12.61
CA ASN A 79 -3.07 8.07 13.52
C ASN A 79 -2.95 7.51 14.95
N LYS A 80 -3.74 6.49 15.35
CA LYS A 80 -3.67 5.85 16.68
C LYS A 80 -3.64 4.34 16.52
N LYS A 81 -3.03 3.59 17.44
CA LYS A 81 -2.96 2.11 17.47
C LYS A 81 -4.29 1.47 17.92
N PRO A 82 -5.18 0.97 17.04
CA PRO A 82 -6.47 0.43 17.45
C PRO A 82 -6.59 -1.07 17.14
N GLY A 83 -5.50 -1.72 16.73
CA GLY A 83 -5.51 -3.07 16.16
C GLY A 83 -5.90 -3.10 14.67
N TYR A 84 -5.61 -4.23 14.01
CA TYR A 84 -5.76 -4.44 12.56
C TYR A 84 -7.17 -4.16 12.02
N GLY A 85 -8.22 -4.42 12.82
CA GLY A 85 -9.62 -4.32 12.39
C GLY A 85 -10.11 -2.89 12.11
N ARG A 86 -9.39 -1.86 12.55
CA ARG A 86 -9.82 -0.48 12.31
C ARG A 86 -9.55 0.00 10.88
N GLY A 87 -8.52 -0.51 10.21
CA GLY A 87 -8.25 -0.21 8.80
C GLY A 87 -9.40 -0.61 7.85
N ILE A 88 -10.22 -1.58 8.26
CA ILE A 88 -11.41 -2.02 7.50
C ILE A 88 -12.59 -1.03 7.65
N LYS A 89 -12.64 -0.28 8.77
CA LYS A 89 -13.76 0.63 9.10
C LYS A 89 -13.53 2.06 8.61
N GLU A 90 -12.29 2.44 8.33
CA GLU A 90 -11.94 3.79 7.91
C GLU A 90 -12.28 3.99 6.43
N LYS A 91 -13.14 4.98 6.15
CA LYS A 91 -13.49 5.35 4.77
C LYS A 91 -12.30 6.11 4.15
N PRO A 92 -11.92 5.81 2.90
CA PRO A 92 -10.95 6.61 2.18
C PRO A 92 -11.47 8.06 2.07
N VAL A 93 -10.59 9.03 2.37
CA VAL A 93 -10.85 10.46 2.23
C VAL A 93 -10.67 10.88 0.78
#